data_AF-A0A8I1S9U1-F1
#
_entry.id   AF-A0A8I1S9U1-F1
#
_cell.length_a   1.000
_cell.length_b   1.000
_cell.length_c   1.000
_cell.angle_alpha   90.00
_cell.angle_beta   90.00
_cell.angle_gamma   90.00
#
_symmetry.space_group_name_H-M   'P 1'
#
loop_
_entity.id
_entity.type
_entity.pdbx_description
1 polymer ?
#
loop_
_entity_poly.entity_id
_entity_poly.type
_entity_poly.pdbx_seq_one_letter_code
_entity_poly.pdbx_strand_id
1 'polypeptide(L)'
;MTNVYDAVPRDAVPDRSAPETPPPDQPTGQPDPPPAVTWADLPETVRTAAIGAAARVIGTLPADRVPHALAQVARFVDAKRAKSGAAPIARALEHDAGFRALVAESLPADFGRADADPAAAAARSFLRHLPDTRLLLADAARADEVASLRAQVAGLTATVEGLTTQLANTARGRGKAGSAAPAVSDGKSGRQPGAKADSADQDEIAKLRARLRQQGTRVREAQLSAADSVRLADAERDEAVAQLERERANADAWRLKAEQEARQAQTARQALDRARAELSRDRADGDRRIELLLDTLVDAAAGLRREWRLATGGADPADVVVRDLPAADPRPRRQADAALLLQWLGLPSAHVIVDGYNVTKTGYPDLTLADQRDRLIRALGALAARTGADITVVFDGAAVVAAPTSTRDVRVVFSPPGVIADDVIRRLAAAEPVGRVVVVVTSDREVVDGVRRSGARTAPSQVLLEVLA
;
A
#
# COMPACT_ATOMS: atom_id res chain seq x y z
N MET A 1 -26.46 41.48 43.72
CA MET A 1 -26.81 40.51 44.79
C MET A 1 -25.68 39.50 44.88
N THR A 2 -24.89 39.66 45.94
CA THR A 2 -24.19 38.66 46.77
C THR A 2 -23.83 37.29 46.17
N ASN A 3 -22.53 37.15 45.83
CA ASN A 3 -21.56 36.17 46.32
C ASN A 3 -22.03 34.75 46.70
N VAL A 4 -21.52 33.72 46.00
CA VAL A 4 -21.08 32.45 46.61
C VAL A 4 -19.86 31.94 45.84
N TYR A 5 -18.69 32.06 46.48
CA TYR A 5 -17.49 31.27 46.21
C TYR A 5 -17.78 29.83 46.65
N ASP A 6 -17.45 28.84 45.83
CA ASP A 6 -17.15 27.51 46.36
C ASP A 6 -15.89 26.92 45.70
N ALA A 7 -15.09 26.35 46.56
CA ALA A 7 -13.68 26.03 46.40
C ALA A 7 -13.46 24.77 45.56
N VAL A 8 -12.42 24.80 44.72
CA VAL A 8 -11.86 23.62 44.06
C VAL A 8 -10.87 22.96 45.02
N PRO A 9 -11.05 21.69 45.45
CA PRO A 9 -9.98 20.94 46.07
C PRO A 9 -9.08 20.36 44.98
N ARG A 10 -7.79 20.71 45.05
CA ARG A 10 -6.70 19.89 44.51
C ARG A 10 -6.58 18.67 45.42
N ASP A 11 -6.83 17.49 44.88
CA ASP A 11 -6.04 16.28 45.10
C ASP A 11 -6.77 15.07 44.50
N ALA A 12 -6.29 14.62 43.35
CA ALA A 12 -6.37 13.23 42.90
C ALA A 12 -5.53 13.13 41.64
N VAL A 13 -4.29 12.66 41.79
CA VAL A 13 -3.54 12.05 40.69
C VAL A 13 -4.20 10.69 40.45
N PRO A 14 -4.82 10.40 39.28
CA PRO A 14 -5.07 9.02 38.89
C PRO A 14 -3.83 8.53 38.16
N ASP A 15 -3.05 7.75 38.91
CA ASP A 15 -2.32 6.55 38.48
C ASP A 15 -2.38 6.25 36.96
N ARG A 16 -1.27 6.52 36.27
CA ARG A 16 -1.01 6.01 34.91
C ARG A 16 -0.63 4.54 35.00
N SER A 17 -1.60 3.71 35.33
CA SER A 17 -1.50 2.25 35.29
C SER A 17 -2.69 1.69 34.50
N ALA A 18 -2.80 2.09 33.23
CA ALA A 18 -3.59 1.35 32.26
C ALA A 18 -2.72 0.18 31.75
N PRO A 19 -3.25 -1.05 31.65
CA PRO A 19 -2.49 -2.18 31.13
C PRO A 19 -2.15 -1.88 29.67
N GLU A 20 -0.86 -1.94 29.36
CA GLU A 20 -0.36 -1.95 28.00
C GLU A 20 -1.05 -3.11 27.27
N THR A 21 -2.00 -2.79 26.38
CA THR A 21 -2.59 -3.77 25.48
C THR A 21 -1.42 -4.40 24.72
N PRO A 22 -1.17 -5.71 24.85
CA PRO A 22 -0.11 -6.33 24.08
C PRO A 22 -0.40 -6.08 22.60
N PRO A 23 0.62 -5.75 21.78
CA PRO A 23 0.43 -5.61 20.35
C PRO A 23 -0.25 -6.89 19.83
N PRO A 24 -1.16 -6.80 18.85
CA PRO A 24 -1.81 -7.98 18.31
C PRO A 24 -0.71 -8.96 17.90
N ASP A 25 -0.77 -10.18 18.45
CA ASP A 25 0.09 -11.29 18.07
C ASP A 25 0.15 -11.30 16.55
N GLN A 26 1.31 -10.94 16.01
CA GLN A 26 1.61 -11.28 14.64
C GLN A 26 1.50 -12.80 14.59
N PRO A 27 0.73 -13.40 13.66
CA PRO A 27 0.76 -14.83 13.47
C PRO A 27 2.15 -15.20 12.91
N THR A 28 3.15 -15.30 13.79
CA THR A 28 4.43 -15.94 13.52
C THR A 28 4.16 -17.43 13.48
N GLY A 29 3.76 -17.88 12.31
CA GLY A 29 3.35 -19.24 12.06
C GLY A 29 2.55 -19.26 10.78
N GLN A 30 3.17 -18.84 9.67
CA GLN A 30 2.75 -19.38 8.39
C GLN A 30 2.91 -20.89 8.56
N PRO A 31 1.83 -21.69 8.57
CA PRO A 31 1.96 -23.13 8.70
C PRO A 31 2.92 -23.55 7.60
N ASP A 32 3.99 -24.27 7.96
CA ASP A 32 4.91 -24.82 6.97
C ASP A 32 4.05 -25.41 5.85
N PRO A 33 4.32 -25.05 4.57
CA PRO A 33 3.51 -25.54 3.47
C PRO A 33 3.45 -27.05 3.63
N PRO A 34 2.24 -27.64 3.72
CA PRO A 34 2.10 -29.04 4.04
C PRO A 34 2.97 -29.86 3.09
N PRO A 35 3.65 -30.92 3.57
CA PRO A 35 4.71 -31.61 2.84
C PRO A 35 4.25 -31.94 1.42
N ALA A 36 5.04 -31.57 0.42
CA ALA A 36 4.69 -31.79 -0.98
C ALA A 36 4.32 -33.26 -1.20
N VAL A 37 3.16 -33.49 -1.82
CA VAL A 37 2.72 -34.85 -2.14
C VAL A 37 3.79 -35.52 -2.99
N THR A 38 4.27 -36.68 -2.55
CA THR A 38 5.29 -37.43 -3.27
C THR A 38 4.65 -38.50 -4.15
N TRP A 39 5.42 -39.04 -5.09
CA TRP A 39 4.96 -40.14 -5.96
C TRP A 39 4.53 -41.39 -5.15
N ALA A 40 5.13 -41.61 -3.98
CA ALA A 40 4.81 -42.72 -3.08
C ALA A 40 3.43 -42.59 -2.42
N ASP A 41 2.93 -41.35 -2.25
CA ASP A 41 1.64 -41.06 -1.62
C ASP A 41 0.45 -41.23 -2.58
N LEU A 42 0.73 -41.55 -3.85
CA LEU A 42 -0.30 -41.65 -4.89
C LEU A 42 -1.01 -43.02 -4.84
N PRO A 43 -2.37 -43.04 -4.86
CA PRO A 43 -3.15 -44.25 -5.07
C PRO A 43 -2.72 -44.98 -6.36
N GLU A 44 -2.87 -46.32 -6.38
CA GLU A 44 -2.43 -47.16 -7.51
C GLU A 44 -3.14 -46.79 -8.82
N THR A 45 -4.43 -46.42 -8.77
CA THR A 45 -5.18 -46.00 -9.96
C THR A 45 -4.70 -44.65 -10.49
N VAL A 46 -4.36 -43.71 -9.60
CA VAL A 46 -3.78 -42.41 -9.95
C VAL A 46 -2.39 -42.59 -10.57
N ARG A 47 -1.56 -43.48 -10.02
CA ARG A 47 -0.26 -43.84 -10.62
C ARG A 47 -0.44 -44.44 -12.01
N THR A 48 -1.40 -45.35 -12.18
CA THR A 48 -1.72 -45.96 -13.47
C THR A 48 -2.21 -44.91 -14.49
N ALA A 49 -3.07 -43.97 -14.07
CA ALA A 49 -3.55 -42.88 -14.91
C ALA A 49 -2.42 -41.92 -15.33
N ALA A 50 -1.52 -41.57 -14.41
CA ALA A 50 -0.34 -40.75 -14.69
C ALA A 50 0.64 -41.45 -15.66
N ILE A 51 0.91 -42.75 -15.45
CA ILE A 51 1.74 -43.57 -16.35
C ILE A 51 1.09 -43.64 -17.74
N GLY A 52 -0.23 -43.85 -17.82
CA GLY A 52 -0.97 -43.88 -19.07
C GLY A 52 -0.91 -42.56 -19.82
N ALA A 53 -0.98 -41.43 -19.12
CA ALA A 53 -0.82 -40.11 -19.71
C ALA A 53 0.61 -39.88 -20.23
N ALA A 54 1.62 -40.21 -19.42
CA ALA A 54 3.02 -40.12 -19.82
C ALA A 54 3.34 -41.03 -21.03
N ALA A 55 2.78 -42.25 -21.09
CA ALA A 55 2.97 -43.16 -22.22
C ALA A 55 2.41 -42.62 -23.55
N ARG A 56 1.32 -41.84 -23.51
CA ARG A 56 0.78 -41.14 -24.69
C ARG A 56 1.69 -39.99 -25.10
N VAL A 57 2.10 -39.17 -24.13
CA VAL A 57 3.01 -38.03 -24.36
C VAL A 57 4.35 -38.49 -24.95
N ILE A 58 4.95 -39.57 -24.44
CA ILE A 58 6.19 -40.13 -25.01
C ILE A 58 6.04 -40.49 -26.50
N GLY A 59 4.85 -40.93 -26.93
CA GLY A 59 4.59 -41.28 -28.32
C GLY A 59 4.48 -40.08 -29.26
N THR A 60 4.21 -38.89 -28.74
CA THR A 60 4.05 -37.66 -29.53
C THR A 60 5.27 -36.74 -29.49
N LEU A 61 6.24 -37.02 -28.63
CA LEU A 61 7.44 -36.21 -28.47
C LEU A 61 8.50 -36.52 -29.54
N PRO A 62 9.26 -35.50 -29.97
CA PRO A 62 10.44 -35.73 -30.80
C PRO A 62 11.55 -36.41 -29.99
N ALA A 63 12.38 -37.22 -30.66
CA ALA A 63 13.33 -38.14 -30.02
C ALA A 63 14.43 -37.44 -29.19
N ASP A 64 14.69 -36.16 -29.45
CA ASP A 64 15.62 -35.29 -28.72
C ASP A 64 15.11 -34.87 -27.34
N ARG A 65 13.78 -34.91 -27.12
CA ARG A 65 13.14 -34.52 -25.85
C ARG A 65 12.77 -35.68 -24.94
N VAL A 66 12.97 -36.93 -25.39
CA VAL A 66 12.70 -38.12 -24.58
C VAL A 66 13.92 -38.45 -23.71
N PRO A 67 13.78 -38.63 -22.39
CA PRO A 67 14.88 -39.05 -21.52
C PRO A 67 15.53 -40.35 -22.02
N HIS A 68 16.86 -40.43 -21.96
CA HIS A 68 17.62 -41.58 -22.48
C HIS A 68 17.15 -42.93 -21.89
N ALA A 69 16.74 -42.94 -20.62
CA ALA A 69 16.19 -44.13 -19.95
C ALA A 69 14.88 -44.65 -20.57
N LEU A 70 14.14 -43.79 -21.32
CA LEU A 70 12.86 -44.11 -21.95
C LEU A 70 12.95 -44.28 -23.47
N ALA A 71 14.14 -44.17 -24.06
CA ALA A 71 14.33 -44.26 -25.52
C ALA A 71 13.85 -45.59 -26.13
N GLN A 72 14.03 -46.72 -25.42
CA GLN A 72 13.51 -48.02 -25.84
C GLN A 72 11.98 -48.12 -25.70
N VAL A 73 11.42 -47.49 -24.66
CA VAL A 73 9.98 -47.47 -24.41
C VAL A 73 9.27 -46.63 -25.47
N ALA A 74 9.87 -45.53 -25.93
CA ALA A 74 9.32 -44.69 -26.99
C ALA A 74 9.10 -45.46 -28.32
N ARG A 75 9.86 -46.52 -28.57
CA ARG A 75 9.73 -47.38 -29.76
C ARG A 75 8.56 -48.35 -29.70
N PHE A 76 7.96 -48.58 -28.53
CA PHE A 76 6.82 -49.49 -28.43
C PHE A 76 5.56 -48.86 -28.99
N VAL A 77 4.61 -49.69 -29.41
CA VAL A 77 3.24 -49.29 -29.77
C VAL A 77 2.48 -48.86 -28.50
N ASP A 78 1.52 -47.93 -28.62
CA ASP A 78 0.80 -47.26 -27.52
C ASP A 78 0.36 -48.21 -26.39
N ALA A 79 -0.30 -49.31 -26.74
CA ALA A 79 -0.77 -50.30 -25.77
C ALA A 79 0.39 -51.02 -25.02
N LYS A 80 1.52 -51.23 -25.69
CA LYS A 80 2.74 -51.81 -25.10
C LYS A 80 3.53 -50.80 -24.28
N ARG A 81 3.50 -49.50 -24.62
CA ARG A 81 4.11 -48.43 -23.80
C ARG A 81 3.46 -48.34 -22.43
N ALA A 82 2.13 -48.32 -22.37
CA ALA A 82 1.39 -48.21 -21.13
C ALA A 82 1.51 -49.47 -20.23
N LYS A 83 1.66 -50.67 -20.82
CA LYS A 83 1.69 -51.94 -20.07
C LYS A 83 3.11 -52.45 -19.79
N SER A 84 3.94 -52.59 -20.84
CA SER A 84 5.31 -53.12 -20.72
C SER A 84 6.35 -52.04 -20.42
N GLY A 85 6.02 -50.76 -20.65
CA GLY A 85 6.84 -49.61 -20.27
C GLY A 85 6.48 -48.98 -18.93
N ALA A 86 5.51 -49.54 -18.18
CA ALA A 86 4.97 -48.92 -16.97
C ALA A 86 6.03 -48.66 -15.90
N ALA A 87 6.87 -49.65 -15.58
CA ALA A 87 7.92 -49.54 -14.57
C ALA A 87 8.99 -48.47 -14.89
N PRO A 88 9.59 -48.43 -16.10
CA PRO A 88 10.54 -47.37 -16.43
C PRO A 88 9.89 -45.98 -16.49
N ILE A 89 8.63 -45.86 -16.94
CA ILE A 89 7.89 -44.59 -16.94
C ILE A 89 7.62 -44.11 -15.50
N ALA A 90 7.19 -45.00 -14.60
CA ALA A 90 6.95 -44.67 -13.20
C ALA A 90 8.22 -44.15 -12.51
N ARG A 91 9.36 -44.82 -12.74
CA ARG A 91 10.66 -44.41 -12.20
C ARG A 91 11.10 -43.04 -12.72
N ALA A 92 10.83 -42.74 -14.00
CA ALA A 92 11.11 -41.43 -14.58
C ALA A 92 10.17 -40.36 -13.99
N LEU A 93 8.88 -40.64 -13.83
CA LEU A 93 7.94 -39.72 -13.17
C LEU A 93 8.29 -39.47 -11.71
N GLU A 94 8.89 -40.43 -11.00
CA GLU A 94 9.31 -40.26 -9.60
C GLU A 94 10.57 -39.40 -9.46
N HIS A 95 11.62 -39.69 -10.23
CA HIS A 95 12.94 -39.10 -10.01
C HIS A 95 13.30 -37.94 -10.96
N ASP A 96 12.63 -37.80 -12.11
CA ASP A 96 12.95 -36.78 -13.10
C ASP A 96 11.88 -35.67 -13.12
N ALA A 97 12.20 -34.55 -12.47
CA ALA A 97 11.33 -33.38 -12.42
C ALA A 97 11.14 -32.71 -13.79
N GLY A 98 12.17 -32.74 -14.66
CA GLY A 98 12.09 -32.17 -16.01
C GLY A 98 11.14 -32.97 -16.88
N PHE A 99 11.22 -34.30 -16.79
CA PHE A 99 10.27 -35.19 -17.47
C PHE A 99 8.83 -35.01 -16.96
N ARG A 100 8.61 -34.87 -15.64
CA ARG A 100 7.28 -34.55 -15.10
C ARG A 100 6.71 -33.25 -15.66
N ALA A 101 7.50 -32.18 -15.69
CA ALA A 101 7.09 -30.88 -16.22
C ALA A 101 6.73 -30.96 -17.71
N LEU A 102 7.54 -31.70 -18.48
CA LEU A 102 7.31 -31.91 -19.92
C LEU A 102 6.05 -32.74 -20.19
N VAL A 103 5.78 -33.76 -19.38
CA VAL A 103 4.51 -34.50 -19.41
C VAL A 103 3.35 -33.57 -19.07
N ALA A 104 3.48 -32.76 -18.02
CA ALA A 104 2.44 -31.83 -17.60
C ALA A 104 2.08 -30.80 -18.68
N GLU A 105 3.08 -30.24 -19.37
CA GLU A 105 2.92 -29.29 -20.47
C GLU A 105 2.22 -29.94 -21.68
N SER A 106 2.62 -31.17 -22.01
CA SER A 106 2.14 -31.90 -23.20
C SER A 106 0.82 -32.65 -23.00
N LEU A 107 0.20 -32.54 -21.81
CA LEU A 107 -1.11 -33.14 -21.53
C LEU A 107 -2.21 -32.52 -22.42
N PRO A 108 -3.10 -33.34 -23.02
CA PRO A 108 -4.30 -32.84 -23.69
C PRO A 108 -5.15 -31.98 -22.76
N ALA A 109 -5.75 -30.90 -23.29
CA ALA A 109 -6.54 -29.96 -22.49
C ALA A 109 -7.73 -30.62 -21.75
N ASP A 110 -8.25 -31.71 -22.31
CA ASP A 110 -9.41 -32.43 -21.80
C ASP A 110 -9.06 -33.56 -20.83
N PHE A 111 -7.79 -33.94 -20.70
CA PHE A 111 -7.38 -34.95 -19.73
C PHE A 111 -7.70 -34.48 -18.31
N GLY A 112 -8.39 -35.29 -17.50
CA GLY A 112 -8.61 -35.00 -16.08
C GLY A 112 -9.38 -33.69 -15.80
N ARG A 113 -10.23 -33.22 -16.73
CA ARG A 113 -11.23 -32.17 -16.40
C ARG A 113 -12.27 -32.74 -15.43
N ALA A 114 -13.05 -31.88 -14.76
CA ALA A 114 -14.00 -32.23 -13.69
C ALA A 114 -15.03 -33.32 -14.05
N ASP A 115 -15.27 -33.60 -15.34
CA ASP A 115 -16.14 -34.68 -15.82
C ASP A 115 -15.42 -36.01 -16.11
N ALA A 116 -14.10 -36.06 -15.93
CA ALA A 116 -13.28 -37.25 -16.15
C ALA A 116 -13.20 -38.14 -14.90
N ASP A 117 -12.76 -39.39 -15.11
CA ASP A 117 -12.44 -40.34 -14.03
C ASP A 117 -11.64 -39.65 -12.90
N PRO A 118 -12.08 -39.74 -11.62
CA PRO A 118 -11.40 -39.13 -10.47
C PRO A 118 -9.89 -39.39 -10.44
N ALA A 119 -9.45 -40.59 -10.87
CA ALA A 119 -8.03 -40.93 -10.95
C ALA A 119 -7.26 -40.08 -11.97
N ALA A 120 -7.88 -39.75 -13.11
CA ALA A 120 -7.28 -38.89 -14.15
C ALA A 120 -7.26 -37.42 -13.74
N ALA A 121 -8.28 -36.94 -13.03
CA ALA A 121 -8.31 -35.58 -12.47
C ALA A 121 -7.22 -35.37 -11.41
N ALA A 122 -7.06 -36.35 -10.50
CA ALA A 122 -5.98 -36.34 -9.50
C ALA A 122 -4.59 -36.42 -10.14
N ALA A 123 -4.39 -37.29 -11.14
CA ALA A 123 -3.13 -37.41 -11.87
C ALA A 123 -2.74 -36.09 -12.57
N ARG A 124 -3.72 -35.41 -13.20
CA ARG A 124 -3.49 -34.08 -13.80
C ARG A 124 -3.08 -33.05 -12.76
N SER A 125 -3.80 -32.99 -11.65
CA SER A 125 -3.54 -32.03 -10.58
C SER A 125 -2.13 -32.17 -10.01
N PHE A 126 -1.72 -33.43 -9.77
CA PHE A 126 -0.36 -33.77 -9.34
C PHE A 126 0.71 -33.35 -10.36
N LEU A 127 0.55 -33.71 -11.64
CA LEU A 127 1.52 -33.40 -12.68
C LEU A 127 1.66 -31.89 -12.93
N ARG A 128 0.57 -31.13 -12.81
CA ARG A 128 0.54 -29.66 -13.01
C ARG A 128 0.85 -28.87 -11.72
N HIS A 129 1.08 -29.54 -10.59
CA HIS A 129 1.26 -28.91 -9.28
C HIS A 129 0.12 -27.93 -8.92
N LEU A 130 -1.13 -28.33 -9.17
CA LEU A 130 -2.29 -27.51 -8.85
C LEU A 130 -2.60 -27.55 -7.33
N PRO A 131 -3.18 -26.47 -6.77
CA PRO A 131 -3.45 -26.38 -5.32
C PRO A 131 -4.42 -27.47 -4.83
N ASP A 132 -5.32 -27.96 -5.70
CA ASP A 132 -6.37 -28.91 -5.35
C ASP A 132 -5.90 -30.38 -5.33
N THR A 133 -4.59 -30.63 -5.47
CA THR A 133 -4.00 -31.98 -5.58
C THR A 133 -4.45 -32.91 -4.46
N ARG A 134 -4.43 -32.45 -3.19
CA ARG A 134 -4.80 -33.29 -2.04
C ARG A 134 -6.28 -33.68 -2.03
N LEU A 135 -7.15 -32.74 -2.39
CA LEU A 135 -8.59 -32.98 -2.43
C LEU A 135 -8.92 -34.04 -3.49
N LEU A 136 -8.38 -33.88 -4.69
CA LEU A 136 -8.60 -34.81 -5.80
C LEU A 136 -7.98 -36.20 -5.54
N LEU A 137 -6.84 -36.27 -4.83
CA LEU A 137 -6.28 -37.56 -4.40
C LEU A 137 -7.17 -38.27 -3.39
N ALA A 138 -7.76 -37.54 -2.44
CA ALA A 138 -8.70 -38.11 -1.49
C ALA A 138 -10.00 -38.56 -2.18
N ASP A 139 -10.47 -37.85 -3.21
CA ASP A 139 -11.62 -38.26 -4.02
C ASP A 139 -11.31 -39.54 -4.82
N ALA A 140 -10.13 -39.62 -5.45
CA ALA A 140 -9.69 -40.79 -6.20
C ALA A 140 -9.51 -42.02 -5.29
N ALA A 141 -8.91 -41.87 -4.10
CA ALA A 141 -8.78 -42.94 -3.12
C ALA A 141 -10.15 -43.49 -2.68
N ARG A 142 -11.12 -42.60 -2.42
CA ARG A 142 -12.50 -43.00 -2.10
C ARG A 142 -13.16 -43.74 -3.26
N ALA A 143 -12.94 -43.29 -4.50
CA ALA A 143 -13.48 -43.97 -5.69
C ALA A 143 -12.91 -45.40 -5.84
N ASP A 144 -11.61 -45.59 -5.56
CA ASP A 144 -10.96 -46.90 -5.56
C ASP A 144 -11.51 -47.83 -4.48
N GLU A 145 -11.69 -47.32 -3.26
CA GLU A 145 -12.28 -48.09 -2.16
C GLU A 145 -13.69 -48.57 -2.51
N VAL A 146 -14.52 -47.68 -3.07
CA VAL A 146 -15.86 -48.03 -3.54
C VAL A 146 -15.81 -49.08 -4.66
N ALA A 147 -14.89 -48.94 -5.61
CA ALA A 147 -14.72 -49.92 -6.69
C ALA A 147 -14.27 -51.29 -6.16
N SER A 148 -13.34 -51.33 -5.20
CA SER A 148 -12.87 -52.55 -4.54
C SER A 148 -13.99 -53.25 -3.76
N LEU A 149 -14.76 -52.50 -2.97
CA LEU A 149 -15.91 -53.04 -2.24
C LEU A 149 -16.97 -53.60 -3.20
N ARG A 150 -17.27 -52.90 -4.31
CA ARG A 150 -18.18 -53.41 -5.35
C ARG A 150 -17.67 -54.71 -5.97
N ALA A 151 -16.38 -54.80 -6.27
CA ALA A 151 -15.78 -56.02 -6.81
C ALA A 151 -15.84 -57.18 -5.80
N GLN A 152 -15.62 -56.92 -4.50
CA GLN A 152 -15.77 -57.91 -3.44
C GLN A 152 -17.21 -58.40 -3.32
N VAL A 153 -18.20 -57.50 -3.35
CA VAL A 153 -19.63 -57.87 -3.34
C VAL A 153 -19.98 -58.70 -4.57
N ALA A 154 -19.54 -58.31 -5.77
CA ALA A 154 -19.75 -59.08 -6.99
C ALA A 154 -19.12 -60.48 -6.92
N GLY A 155 -17.89 -60.58 -6.40
CA GLY A 155 -17.20 -61.86 -6.20
C GLY A 155 -17.94 -62.77 -5.22
N LEU A 156 -18.36 -62.24 -4.07
CA LEU A 156 -19.16 -62.98 -3.09
C LEU A 156 -20.50 -63.44 -3.70
N THR A 157 -21.15 -62.59 -4.48
CA THR A 157 -22.41 -62.93 -5.16
C THR A 157 -22.21 -64.06 -6.16
N ALA A 158 -21.16 -64.00 -6.98
CA ALA A 158 -20.79 -65.07 -7.90
C ALA A 158 -20.46 -66.39 -7.18
N THR A 159 -19.82 -66.34 -6.00
CA THR A 159 -19.58 -67.56 -5.20
C THR A 159 -20.89 -68.15 -4.66
N VAL A 160 -21.86 -67.32 -4.27
CA VAL A 160 -23.19 -67.77 -3.84
C VAL A 160 -23.93 -68.44 -5.00
N GLU A 161 -23.91 -67.85 -6.19
CA GLU A 161 -24.48 -68.43 -7.41
C GLU A 161 -23.78 -69.73 -7.82
N GLY A 162 -22.45 -69.80 -7.72
CA GLY A 162 -21.68 -71.02 -7.96
C GLY A 162 -22.02 -72.15 -6.98
N LEU A 163 -22.13 -71.85 -5.69
CA LEU A 163 -22.48 -72.85 -4.68
C LEU A 163 -23.94 -73.32 -4.80
N THR A 164 -24.86 -72.43 -5.19
CA THR A 164 -26.27 -72.80 -5.42
C THR A 164 -26.43 -73.69 -6.65
N THR A 165 -25.73 -73.39 -7.75
CA THR A 165 -25.71 -74.24 -8.95
C THR A 165 -25.07 -75.61 -8.69
N GLN A 166 -23.97 -75.66 -7.92
CA GLN A 166 -23.38 -76.93 -7.46
C GLN A 166 -24.38 -77.76 -6.65
N LEU A 167 -25.09 -77.13 -5.69
CA LEU A 167 -26.10 -77.81 -4.88
C LEU A 167 -27.26 -78.36 -5.72
N ALA A 168 -27.69 -77.62 -6.75
CA ALA A 168 -28.73 -78.05 -7.68
C ALA A 168 -28.27 -79.23 -8.56
N ASN A 169 -27.01 -79.24 -8.97
CA ASN A 169 -26.43 -80.30 -9.79
C ASN A 169 -26.23 -81.60 -8.99
N THR A 170 -25.75 -81.53 -7.75
CA THR A 170 -25.65 -82.72 -6.87
C THR A 170 -27.03 -83.29 -6.56
N ALA A 171 -28.05 -82.45 -6.37
CA ALA A 171 -29.43 -82.89 -6.19
C ALA A 171 -30.03 -83.55 -7.46
N ARG A 172 -29.80 -82.97 -8.65
CA ARG A 172 -30.27 -83.55 -9.94
C ARG A 172 -29.55 -84.84 -10.33
N GLY A 173 -28.24 -84.95 -10.06
CA GLY A 173 -27.46 -86.18 -10.28
C GLY A 173 -28.04 -87.37 -9.52
N ARG A 174 -28.51 -87.12 -8.28
CA ARG A 174 -29.24 -88.11 -7.47
C ARG A 174 -30.60 -88.49 -8.05
N GLY A 175 -31.35 -87.54 -8.59
CA GLY A 175 -32.63 -87.81 -9.26
C GLY A 175 -32.51 -88.72 -10.49
N LYS A 176 -31.38 -88.63 -11.21
CA LYS A 176 -31.07 -89.51 -12.37
C LYS A 176 -30.49 -90.86 -11.95
N ALA A 177 -29.67 -90.92 -10.90
CA ALA A 177 -29.14 -92.18 -10.36
C ALA A 177 -30.22 -93.02 -9.64
N GLY A 178 -31.17 -92.37 -8.98
CA GLY A 178 -32.34 -93.04 -8.37
C GLY A 178 -33.44 -93.46 -9.36
N SER A 179 -33.49 -92.84 -10.55
CA SER A 179 -34.42 -93.25 -11.62
C SER A 179 -33.86 -94.31 -12.57
N ALA A 180 -32.57 -94.64 -12.47
CA ALA A 180 -31.95 -95.76 -13.16
C ALA A 180 -32.09 -97.04 -12.30
N ALA A 181 -33.33 -97.49 -12.08
CA ALA A 181 -33.59 -98.79 -11.49
C ALA A 181 -33.27 -99.89 -12.53
N PRO A 182 -32.48 -100.93 -12.18
CA PRO A 182 -32.33 -102.11 -12.99
C PRO A 182 -33.60 -102.98 -12.87
N ALA A 183 -34.01 -103.57 -13.99
CA ALA A 183 -34.99 -104.64 -13.99
C ALA A 183 -34.50 -105.82 -13.13
N VAL A 184 -35.33 -106.22 -12.16
CA VAL A 184 -35.55 -107.56 -11.57
C VAL A 184 -34.34 -108.50 -11.40
N SER A 185 -34.02 -108.88 -10.16
CA SER A 185 -33.91 -110.30 -9.74
C SER A 185 -33.76 -110.48 -8.23
N ASP A 186 -34.48 -111.48 -7.71
CA ASP A 186 -34.41 -112.01 -6.35
C ASP A 186 -33.04 -112.62 -6.02
N GLY A 187 -32.57 -112.47 -4.78
CA GLY A 187 -31.45 -113.29 -4.28
C GLY A 187 -30.55 -112.67 -3.22
N LYS A 188 -30.98 -112.82 -1.96
CA LYS A 188 -30.22 -112.90 -0.70
C LYS A 188 -28.68 -112.66 -0.70
N SER A 189 -28.31 -111.71 0.17
CA SER A 189 -27.02 -111.50 0.85
C SER A 189 -25.79 -111.08 0.01
N GLY A 190 -25.37 -109.83 0.23
CA GLY A 190 -24.10 -109.31 -0.28
C GLY A 190 -23.95 -107.81 -0.03
N ARG A 191 -23.62 -107.45 1.22
CA ARG A 191 -22.93 -106.21 1.67
C ARG A 191 -23.00 -105.02 0.69
N GLN A 192 -23.99 -104.13 0.87
CA GLN A 192 -24.07 -102.83 0.19
C GLN A 192 -22.77 -102.01 0.37
N PRO A 193 -22.07 -101.61 -0.70
CA PRO A 193 -21.03 -100.57 -0.66
C PRO A 193 -21.61 -99.15 -0.70
N GLY A 194 -22.91 -98.98 -1.03
CA GLY A 194 -23.55 -97.70 -1.33
C GLY A 194 -23.95 -96.83 -0.14
N ALA A 195 -24.25 -97.40 1.04
CA ALA A 195 -24.75 -96.63 2.18
C ALA A 195 -23.73 -95.62 2.75
N LYS A 196 -22.42 -95.89 2.61
CA LYS A 196 -21.36 -94.94 3.02
C LYS A 196 -21.21 -93.79 2.03
N ALA A 197 -21.32 -94.06 0.73
CA ALA A 197 -21.28 -93.02 -0.31
C ALA A 197 -22.49 -92.07 -0.16
N ASP A 198 -23.69 -92.62 0.06
CA ASP A 198 -24.90 -91.81 0.28
C ASP A 198 -24.82 -90.91 1.52
N SER A 199 -24.16 -91.37 2.60
CA SER A 199 -23.94 -90.59 3.83
C SER A 199 -22.88 -89.50 3.66
N ALA A 200 -21.79 -89.79 2.95
CA ALA A 200 -20.72 -88.82 2.67
C ALA A 200 -21.23 -87.66 1.79
N ASP A 201 -22.07 -87.97 0.82
CA ASP A 201 -22.70 -86.98 -0.05
C ASP A 201 -23.77 -86.15 0.69
N GLN A 202 -24.47 -86.73 1.67
CA GLN A 202 -25.39 -85.97 2.53
C GLN A 202 -24.65 -85.00 3.46
N ASP A 203 -23.51 -85.42 4.00
CA ASP A 203 -22.62 -84.55 4.78
C ASP A 203 -22.06 -83.40 3.91
N GLU A 204 -21.75 -83.66 2.65
CA GLU A 204 -21.29 -82.65 1.71
C GLU A 204 -22.39 -81.62 1.38
N ILE A 205 -23.63 -82.06 1.13
CA ILE A 205 -24.79 -81.17 0.94
C ILE A 205 -25.06 -80.34 2.20
N ALA A 206 -24.94 -80.94 3.39
CA ALA A 206 -25.09 -80.22 4.66
C ALA A 206 -24.02 -79.14 4.84
N LYS A 207 -22.75 -79.46 4.52
CA LYS A 207 -21.62 -78.50 4.53
C LYS A 207 -21.83 -77.36 3.52
N LEU A 208 -22.30 -77.65 2.31
CA LEU A 208 -22.59 -76.64 1.28
C LEU A 208 -23.75 -75.73 1.70
N ARG A 209 -24.83 -76.28 2.29
CA ARG A 209 -25.94 -75.49 2.85
C ARG A 209 -25.48 -74.58 4.00
N ALA A 210 -24.62 -75.08 4.89
CA ALA A 210 -24.05 -74.29 5.97
C ALA A 210 -23.20 -73.13 5.43
N ARG A 211 -22.34 -73.39 4.44
CA ARG A 211 -21.54 -72.35 3.76
C ARG A 211 -22.42 -71.32 3.06
N LEU A 212 -23.48 -71.73 2.38
CA LEU A 212 -24.41 -70.82 1.71
C LEU A 212 -25.11 -69.88 2.71
N ARG A 213 -25.55 -70.40 3.86
CA ARG A 213 -26.13 -69.57 4.93
C ARG A 213 -25.11 -68.59 5.52
N GLN A 214 -23.87 -69.03 5.71
CA GLN A 214 -22.78 -68.17 6.21
C GLN A 214 -22.43 -67.06 5.20
N GLN A 215 -22.42 -67.35 3.90
CA GLN A 215 -22.18 -66.31 2.88
C GLN A 215 -23.40 -65.38 2.72
N GLY A 216 -24.63 -65.91 2.79
CA GLY A 216 -25.84 -65.09 2.73
C GLY A 216 -25.99 -64.12 3.91
N THR A 217 -25.57 -64.54 5.11
CA THR A 217 -25.51 -63.64 6.29
C THR A 217 -24.47 -62.55 6.11
N ARG A 218 -23.25 -62.88 5.65
CA ARG A 218 -22.20 -61.89 5.34
C ARG A 218 -22.62 -60.85 4.29
N VAL A 219 -23.28 -61.27 3.21
CA VAL A 219 -23.79 -60.33 2.19
C VAL A 219 -24.85 -59.40 2.78
N ARG A 220 -25.75 -59.92 3.61
CA ARG A 220 -26.80 -59.11 4.25
C ARG A 220 -26.23 -58.12 5.26
N GLU A 221 -25.26 -58.53 6.08
CA GLU A 221 -24.53 -57.64 6.99
C GLU A 221 -23.80 -56.54 6.21
N ALA A 222 -23.08 -56.89 5.14
CA ALA A 222 -22.38 -55.92 4.29
C ALA A 222 -23.36 -54.93 3.60
N GLN A 223 -24.54 -55.38 3.20
CA GLN A 223 -25.58 -54.52 2.64
C GLN A 223 -26.15 -53.54 3.67
N LEU A 224 -26.39 -54.00 4.90
CA LEU A 224 -26.87 -53.13 5.98
C LEU A 224 -25.82 -52.09 6.36
N SER A 225 -24.55 -52.49 6.52
CA SER A 225 -23.46 -51.53 6.81
C SER A 225 -23.27 -50.52 5.68
N ALA A 226 -23.41 -50.94 4.42
CA ALA A 226 -23.35 -50.03 3.28
C ALA A 226 -24.54 -49.03 3.28
N ALA A 227 -25.75 -49.49 3.59
CA ALA A 227 -26.92 -48.62 3.70
C ALA A 227 -26.77 -47.60 4.83
N ASP A 228 -26.22 -48.00 5.98
CA ASP A 228 -25.97 -47.09 7.10
C ASP A 228 -24.84 -46.10 6.79
N SER A 229 -23.77 -46.52 6.09
CA SER A 229 -22.73 -45.58 5.64
C SER A 229 -23.24 -44.55 4.65
N VAL A 230 -24.16 -44.93 3.74
CA VAL A 230 -24.78 -44.00 2.81
C VAL A 230 -25.64 -42.97 3.56
N ARG A 231 -26.42 -43.41 4.55
CA ARG A 231 -27.23 -42.51 5.38
C ARG A 231 -26.39 -41.50 6.15
N LEU A 232 -25.27 -41.94 6.74
CA LEU A 232 -24.36 -41.05 7.46
C LEU A 232 -23.72 -40.04 6.50
N ALA A 233 -23.27 -40.48 5.33
CA ALA A 233 -22.71 -39.60 4.31
C ALA A 233 -23.73 -38.58 3.76
N ASP A 234 -24.99 -38.99 3.57
CA ASP A 234 -26.07 -38.09 3.16
C ASP A 234 -26.35 -37.03 4.24
N ALA A 235 -26.35 -37.42 5.53
CA ALA A 235 -26.53 -36.49 6.64
C ALA A 235 -25.37 -35.47 6.75
N GLU A 236 -24.12 -35.94 6.63
CA GLU A 236 -22.94 -35.06 6.60
C GLU A 236 -22.97 -34.10 5.40
N ARG A 237 -23.38 -34.59 4.22
CA ARG A 237 -23.55 -33.76 3.03
C ARG A 237 -24.62 -32.69 3.24
N ASP A 238 -25.78 -33.07 3.77
CA ASP A 238 -26.89 -32.14 3.99
C ASP A 238 -26.51 -31.06 5.02
N GLU A 239 -25.74 -31.43 6.06
CA GLU A 239 -25.18 -30.47 7.01
C GLU A 239 -24.17 -29.53 6.33
N ALA A 240 -23.24 -30.05 5.53
CA ALA A 240 -22.26 -29.24 4.80
C ALA A 240 -22.94 -28.27 3.81
N VAL A 241 -23.98 -28.71 3.11
CA VAL A 241 -24.79 -27.85 2.23
C VAL A 241 -25.47 -26.75 3.03
N ALA A 242 -26.09 -27.08 4.17
CA ALA A 242 -26.73 -26.09 5.04
C ALA A 242 -25.73 -25.07 5.62
N GLN A 243 -24.51 -25.49 5.96
CA GLN A 243 -23.44 -24.59 6.41
C GLN A 243 -23.02 -23.64 5.28
N LEU A 244 -22.81 -24.15 4.07
CA LEU A 244 -22.44 -23.36 2.91
C LEU A 244 -23.54 -22.36 2.50
N GLU A 245 -24.81 -22.73 2.63
CA GLU A 245 -25.93 -21.80 2.44
C GLU A 245 -25.95 -20.67 3.48
N ARG A 246 -25.67 -20.97 4.75
CA ARG A 246 -25.54 -19.95 5.80
C ARG A 246 -24.38 -19.00 5.53
N GLU A 247 -23.22 -19.52 5.11
CA GLU A 247 -22.07 -18.69 4.74
C GLU A 247 -22.36 -17.79 3.56
N ARG A 248 -23.04 -18.31 2.52
CA ARG A 248 -23.50 -17.51 1.38
C ARG A 248 -24.46 -16.40 1.80
N ALA A 249 -25.47 -16.72 2.61
CA ALA A 249 -26.41 -15.74 3.13
C ALA A 249 -25.71 -14.65 3.96
N ASN A 250 -24.74 -15.03 4.80
CA ASN A 250 -23.91 -14.09 5.55
C ASN A 250 -23.08 -13.20 4.61
N ALA A 251 -22.44 -13.78 3.59
CA ALA A 251 -21.66 -13.04 2.61
C ALA A 251 -22.53 -12.04 1.82
N ASP A 252 -23.74 -12.43 1.43
CA ASP A 252 -24.69 -11.55 0.74
C ASP A 252 -25.18 -10.42 1.65
N ALA A 253 -25.43 -10.70 2.93
CA ALA A 253 -25.76 -9.68 3.93
C ALA A 253 -24.62 -8.67 4.12
N TRP A 254 -23.37 -9.14 4.20
CA TRP A 254 -22.19 -8.28 4.29
C TRP A 254 -22.00 -7.43 3.02
N ARG A 255 -22.23 -8.01 1.84
CA ARG A 255 -22.19 -7.28 0.56
C ARG A 255 -23.23 -6.16 0.52
N LEU A 256 -24.48 -6.46 0.86
CA LEU A 256 -25.54 -5.47 0.88
C LEU A 256 -25.23 -4.33 1.86
N LYS A 257 -24.71 -4.66 3.05
CA LYS A 257 -24.28 -3.65 4.03
C LYS A 257 -23.15 -2.77 3.49
N ALA A 258 -22.13 -3.38 2.87
CA ALA A 258 -21.02 -2.64 2.26
C ALA A 258 -21.50 -1.73 1.12
N GLU A 259 -22.45 -2.17 0.29
CA GLU A 259 -23.05 -1.33 -0.75
C GLU A 259 -23.83 -0.14 -0.16
N GLN A 260 -24.58 -0.35 0.92
CA GLN A 260 -25.29 0.72 1.61
C GLN A 260 -24.33 1.74 2.21
N GLU A 261 -23.28 1.29 2.90
CA GLU A 261 -22.24 2.16 3.45
C GLU A 261 -21.49 2.92 2.35
N ALA A 262 -21.17 2.27 1.23
CA ALA A 262 -20.55 2.91 0.08
C ALA A 262 -21.44 4.00 -0.54
N ARG A 263 -22.76 3.75 -0.66
CA ARG A 263 -23.73 4.74 -1.14
C ARG A 263 -23.81 5.93 -0.17
N GLN A 264 -23.85 5.69 1.13
CA GLN A 264 -23.85 6.76 2.15
C GLN A 264 -22.55 7.57 2.12
N ALA A 265 -21.41 6.91 1.98
CA ALA A 265 -20.12 7.59 1.85
C ALA A 265 -20.05 8.43 0.56
N GLN A 266 -20.61 7.93 -0.54
CA GLN A 266 -20.66 8.66 -1.81
C GLN A 266 -21.54 9.91 -1.72
N THR A 267 -22.72 9.82 -1.12
CA THR A 267 -23.60 10.98 -0.93
C THR A 267 -22.96 12.02 0.00
N ALA A 268 -22.31 11.57 1.08
CA ALA A 268 -21.56 12.44 1.98
C ALA A 268 -20.40 13.17 1.26
N ARG A 269 -19.63 12.45 0.42
CA ARG A 269 -18.56 13.06 -0.40
C ARG A 269 -19.12 14.10 -1.38
N GLN A 270 -20.19 13.77 -2.08
CA GLN A 270 -20.85 14.70 -3.00
C GLN A 270 -21.37 15.96 -2.28
N ALA A 271 -21.89 15.82 -1.06
CA ALA A 271 -22.31 16.95 -0.25
C ALA A 271 -21.11 17.84 0.15
N LEU A 272 -19.98 17.24 0.55
CA LEU A 272 -18.75 17.96 0.87
C LEU A 272 -18.17 18.69 -0.34
N ASP A 273 -18.16 18.06 -1.52
CA ASP A 273 -17.64 18.68 -2.74
C ASP A 273 -18.50 19.87 -3.18
N ARG A 274 -19.84 19.76 -3.04
CA ARG A 274 -20.76 20.89 -3.26
C ARG A 274 -20.47 22.04 -2.29
N ALA A 275 -20.37 21.76 -0.99
CA ALA A 275 -20.07 22.77 0.01
C ALA A 275 -18.70 23.45 -0.23
N ARG A 276 -17.68 22.70 -0.67
CA ARG A 276 -16.38 23.26 -1.05
C ARG A 276 -16.45 24.14 -2.28
N ALA A 277 -17.21 23.73 -3.29
CA ALA A 277 -17.41 24.52 -4.50
C ALA A 277 -18.15 25.83 -4.19
N GLU A 278 -19.15 25.80 -3.32
CA GLU A 278 -19.86 27.00 -2.82
C GLU A 278 -18.89 27.95 -2.11
N LEU A 279 -18.13 27.48 -1.11
CA LEU A 279 -17.12 28.30 -0.43
C LEU A 279 -16.07 28.88 -1.37
N SER A 280 -15.68 28.15 -2.41
CA SER A 280 -14.74 28.65 -3.42
C SER A 280 -15.35 29.74 -4.28
N ARG A 281 -16.64 29.65 -4.62
CA ARG A 281 -17.36 30.71 -5.35
C ARG A 281 -17.51 31.95 -4.50
N ASP A 282 -17.91 31.80 -3.24
CA ASP A 282 -18.06 32.93 -2.31
C ASP A 282 -16.75 33.71 -2.15
N ARG A 283 -15.61 33.00 -2.08
CA ARG A 283 -14.28 33.63 -2.06
C ARG A 283 -13.97 34.37 -3.36
N ALA A 284 -14.21 33.74 -4.51
CA ALA A 284 -13.98 34.37 -5.81
C ALA A 284 -14.84 35.63 -6.01
N ASP A 285 -16.10 35.59 -5.59
CA ASP A 285 -17.01 36.75 -5.61
C ASP A 285 -16.52 37.85 -4.66
N GLY A 286 -16.02 37.47 -3.47
CA GLY A 286 -15.38 38.38 -2.52
C GLY A 286 -14.15 39.06 -3.10
N ASP A 287 -13.25 38.31 -3.73
CA ASP A 287 -12.03 38.82 -4.37
C ASP A 287 -12.39 39.78 -5.51
N ARG A 288 -13.36 39.42 -6.36
CA ARG A 288 -13.81 40.28 -7.46
C ARG A 288 -14.43 41.59 -6.93
N ARG A 289 -15.17 41.53 -5.82
CA ARG A 289 -15.71 42.73 -5.18
C ARG A 289 -14.61 43.62 -4.62
N ILE A 290 -13.57 43.05 -4.01
CA ILE A 290 -12.42 43.81 -3.50
C ILE A 290 -11.70 44.52 -4.66
N GLU A 291 -11.44 43.80 -5.76
CA GLU A 291 -10.81 44.37 -6.96
C GLU A 291 -11.61 45.57 -7.49
N LEU A 292 -12.92 45.42 -7.68
CA LEU A 292 -13.80 46.50 -8.11
C LEU A 292 -13.78 47.70 -7.14
N LEU A 293 -13.78 47.45 -5.83
CA LEU A 293 -13.70 48.52 -4.83
C LEU A 293 -12.35 49.24 -4.89
N LEU A 294 -11.24 48.53 -5.09
CA LEU A 294 -9.93 49.13 -5.25
C LEU A 294 -9.84 49.99 -6.52
N ASP A 295 -10.34 49.50 -7.65
CA ASP A 295 -10.42 50.26 -8.90
C ASP A 295 -11.20 51.57 -8.69
N THR A 296 -12.37 51.49 -8.04
CA THR A 296 -13.17 52.70 -7.75
C THR A 296 -12.44 53.69 -6.84
N LEU A 297 -11.65 53.23 -5.87
CA LEU A 297 -10.85 54.09 -5.01
C LEU A 297 -9.71 54.78 -5.78
N VAL A 298 -9.06 54.05 -6.68
CA VAL A 298 -8.00 54.60 -7.55
C VAL A 298 -8.58 55.66 -8.49
N ASP A 299 -9.72 55.39 -9.12
CA ASP A 299 -10.41 56.33 -10.00
C ASP A 299 -10.91 57.57 -9.25
N ALA A 300 -11.45 57.39 -8.05
CA ALA A 300 -11.88 58.49 -7.18
C ALA A 300 -10.67 59.37 -6.76
N ALA A 301 -9.55 58.76 -6.39
CA ALA A 301 -8.33 59.49 -6.06
C ALA A 301 -7.75 60.24 -7.27
N ALA A 302 -7.77 59.63 -8.46
CA ALA A 302 -7.35 60.29 -9.70
C ALA A 302 -8.29 61.45 -10.06
N GLY A 303 -9.61 61.28 -9.88
CA GLY A 303 -10.61 62.31 -10.03
C GLY A 303 -10.37 63.50 -9.10
N LEU A 304 -10.21 63.23 -7.79
CA LEU A 304 -9.90 64.25 -6.80
C LEU A 304 -8.61 65.00 -7.13
N ARG A 305 -7.54 64.30 -7.57
CA ARG A 305 -6.28 64.94 -7.99
C ARG A 305 -6.47 65.86 -9.19
N ARG A 306 -7.34 65.51 -10.14
CA ARG A 306 -7.69 66.38 -11.28
C ARG A 306 -8.46 67.61 -10.81
N GLU A 307 -9.48 67.44 -9.98
CA GLU A 307 -10.25 68.54 -9.42
C GLU A 307 -9.39 69.47 -8.56
N TRP A 308 -8.47 68.93 -7.76
CA TRP A 308 -7.57 69.73 -6.91
C TRP A 308 -6.59 70.56 -7.73
N ARG A 309 -6.12 70.03 -8.88
CA ARG A 309 -5.32 70.77 -9.86
C ARG A 309 -6.11 71.90 -10.53
N LEU A 310 -7.41 71.71 -10.74
CA LEU A 310 -8.29 72.72 -11.34
C LEU A 310 -8.73 73.80 -10.33
N ALA A 311 -9.05 73.41 -9.09
CA ALA A 311 -9.60 74.30 -8.07
C ALA A 311 -8.54 75.08 -7.27
N THR A 312 -7.37 74.48 -7.03
CA THR A 312 -6.33 75.00 -6.13
C THR A 312 -4.92 74.84 -6.70
N GLY A 313 -4.79 74.57 -8.00
CA GLY A 313 -3.51 74.40 -8.67
C GLY A 313 -2.61 75.62 -8.53
N GLY A 314 -1.81 75.65 -7.45
CA GLY A 314 -0.54 76.37 -7.47
C GLY A 314 0.29 75.80 -8.62
N ALA A 315 1.10 76.66 -9.23
CA ALA A 315 1.99 76.29 -10.33
C ALA A 315 2.76 75.00 -10.01
N ASP A 316 3.00 74.17 -11.04
CA ASP A 316 3.83 72.98 -10.89
C ASP A 316 5.15 73.41 -10.20
N PRO A 317 5.64 72.71 -9.17
CA PRO A 317 6.91 73.06 -8.55
C PRO A 317 8.04 73.25 -9.58
N ALA A 318 7.99 72.55 -10.73
CA ALA A 318 8.89 72.81 -11.85
C ALA A 318 8.73 74.22 -12.44
N ASP A 319 7.50 74.71 -12.64
CA ASP A 319 7.20 76.05 -13.16
C ASP A 319 7.52 77.16 -12.15
N VAL A 320 7.31 76.92 -10.85
CA VAL A 320 7.75 77.83 -9.78
C VAL A 320 9.28 77.94 -9.77
N VAL A 321 9.97 76.80 -9.88
CA VAL A 321 11.44 76.75 -9.93
C VAL A 321 11.99 77.36 -11.22
N VAL A 322 11.34 77.15 -12.37
CA VAL A 322 11.71 77.78 -13.65
C VAL A 322 11.52 79.30 -13.60
N ARG A 323 10.51 79.79 -12.89
CA ARG A 323 10.27 81.23 -12.71
C ARG A 323 11.27 81.89 -11.76
N ASP A 324 11.83 81.13 -10.83
CA ASP A 324 12.77 81.59 -9.80
C ASP A 324 14.24 81.21 -10.09
N LEU A 325 14.58 80.74 -11.30
CA LEU A 325 15.96 80.43 -11.70
C LEU A 325 16.69 81.67 -12.26
N PRO A 326 17.62 82.32 -11.52
CA PRO A 326 18.68 83.10 -12.14
C PRO A 326 19.75 82.18 -12.75
N ALA A 327 20.42 82.68 -13.80
CA ALA A 327 21.53 82.00 -14.44
C ALA A 327 22.62 81.56 -13.45
N ALA A 328 23.28 80.45 -13.77
CA ALA A 328 24.23 79.73 -12.93
C ALA A 328 25.23 80.65 -12.19
N ASP A 329 25.23 80.54 -10.86
CA ASP A 329 26.22 81.15 -9.96
C ASP A 329 27.01 80.04 -9.23
N PRO A 330 28.35 79.97 -9.39
CA PRO A 330 29.19 78.99 -8.71
C PRO A 330 29.55 79.50 -7.31
N ARG A 331 28.70 79.22 -6.31
CA ARG A 331 29.05 79.42 -4.89
C ARG A 331 29.11 78.09 -4.13
N PRO A 332 30.03 77.95 -3.15
CA PRO A 332 30.06 76.78 -2.29
C PRO A 332 28.77 76.74 -1.46
N ARG A 333 27.98 75.68 -1.63
CA ARG A 333 26.73 75.49 -0.90
C ARG A 333 27.01 75.28 0.59
N ARG A 334 26.27 76.00 1.43
CA ARG A 334 26.37 76.07 2.90
C ARG A 334 26.46 74.66 3.52
N GLN A 335 27.43 74.43 4.40
CA GLN A 335 27.56 73.19 5.16
C GLN A 335 26.28 72.97 6.00
N ALA A 336 25.78 71.73 6.09
CA ALA A 336 24.57 71.43 6.84
C ALA A 336 24.72 71.82 8.32
N ASP A 337 23.72 72.48 8.90
CA ASP A 337 23.60 72.73 10.34
C ASP A 337 22.51 71.81 10.94
N ALA A 338 22.39 71.79 12.28
CA ALA A 338 21.48 70.87 12.98
C ALA A 338 20.01 71.10 12.58
N ALA A 339 19.60 72.35 12.36
CA ALA A 339 18.24 72.71 11.97
C ALA A 339 17.91 72.22 10.56
N LEU A 340 18.86 72.38 9.61
CA LEU A 340 18.69 71.91 8.24
C LEU A 340 18.70 70.39 8.16
N LEU A 341 19.53 69.72 8.97
CA LEU A 341 19.50 68.26 9.07
C LEU A 341 18.12 67.79 9.53
N LEU A 342 17.59 68.33 10.64
CA LEU A 342 16.25 67.99 11.13
C LEU A 342 15.15 68.25 10.08
N GLN A 343 15.25 69.34 9.32
CA GLN A 343 14.31 69.63 8.24
C GLN A 343 14.35 68.55 7.15
N TRP A 344 15.54 68.05 6.78
CA TRP A 344 15.65 66.96 5.81
C TRP A 344 15.10 65.65 6.35
N LEU A 345 15.31 65.36 7.63
CA LEU A 345 14.81 64.15 8.29
C LEU A 345 13.28 64.14 8.41
N GLY A 346 12.64 65.31 8.49
CA GLY A 346 11.18 65.42 8.55
C GLY A 346 10.47 65.32 7.19
N LEU A 347 11.20 65.16 6.08
CA LEU A 347 10.59 64.98 4.77
C LEU A 347 10.03 63.55 4.63
N PRO A 348 8.87 63.36 3.97
CA PRO A 348 8.28 62.04 3.79
C PRO A 348 9.25 61.06 3.13
N SER A 349 9.43 59.89 3.72
CA SER A 349 10.28 58.81 3.21
C SER A 349 11.77 59.17 3.07
N ALA A 350 12.27 60.15 3.82
CA ALA A 350 13.71 60.47 3.85
C ALA A 350 14.53 59.26 4.31
N HIS A 351 15.59 58.92 3.56
CA HIS A 351 16.55 57.87 3.92
C HIS A 351 17.85 58.51 4.39
N VAL A 352 18.26 58.20 5.62
CA VAL A 352 19.54 58.59 6.20
C VAL A 352 20.52 57.43 6.16
N ILE A 353 21.68 57.63 5.54
CA ILE A 353 22.78 56.67 5.55
C ILE A 353 23.87 57.24 6.45
N VAL A 354 24.19 56.54 7.54
CA VAL A 354 25.14 57.00 8.57
C VAL A 354 26.42 56.17 8.50
N ASP A 355 27.54 56.85 8.40
CA ASP A 355 28.86 56.25 8.58
C ASP A 355 29.14 56.07 10.08
N GLY A 356 28.99 54.82 10.54
CA GLY A 356 28.95 54.49 11.96
C GLY A 356 30.23 54.86 12.69
N TYR A 357 31.40 54.42 12.20
CA TYR A 357 32.66 54.70 12.90
C TYR A 357 33.12 56.15 12.75
N ASN A 358 32.76 56.83 11.67
CA ASN A 358 33.05 58.26 11.54
C ASN A 358 32.30 59.06 12.60
N VAL A 359 31.03 58.71 12.87
CA VAL A 359 30.22 59.35 13.91
C VAL A 359 30.68 58.97 15.31
N THR A 360 30.90 57.67 15.59
CA THR A 360 31.26 57.25 16.96
C THR A 360 32.64 57.72 17.39
N LYS A 361 33.64 57.68 16.50
CA LYS A 361 35.00 58.19 16.79
C LYS A 361 35.02 59.71 17.02
N THR A 362 34.08 60.43 16.42
CA THR A 362 33.96 61.89 16.62
C THR A 362 33.27 62.22 17.95
N GLY A 363 32.25 61.47 18.36
CA GLY A 363 31.40 61.83 19.51
C GLY A 363 31.80 61.23 20.86
N TYR A 364 32.35 60.02 20.88
CA TYR A 364 32.69 59.32 22.12
C TYR A 364 33.83 58.31 21.87
N PRO A 365 35.04 58.81 21.52
CA PRO A 365 36.19 57.96 21.17
C PRO A 365 36.68 57.09 22.33
N ASP A 366 36.42 57.50 23.57
CA ASP A 366 36.89 56.80 24.79
C ASP A 366 36.12 55.52 25.11
N LEU A 367 34.99 55.25 24.42
CA LEU A 367 34.20 54.03 24.60
C LEU A 367 34.79 52.87 23.79
N THR A 368 34.53 51.64 24.24
CA THR A 368 34.87 50.44 23.45
C THR A 368 34.10 50.43 22.13
N LEU A 369 34.63 49.79 21.08
CA LEU A 369 33.93 49.73 19.78
C LEU A 369 32.53 49.12 19.89
N ALA A 370 32.31 48.17 20.82
CA ALA A 370 30.99 47.61 21.08
C ALA A 370 30.04 48.64 21.69
N ASP A 371 30.49 49.34 22.75
CA ASP A 371 29.70 50.37 23.44
C ASP A 371 29.42 51.58 22.55
N GLN A 372 30.37 51.93 21.67
CA GLN A 372 30.22 52.96 20.67
C GLN A 372 29.02 52.67 19.74
N ARG A 373 28.95 51.45 19.19
CA ARG A 373 27.86 51.05 18.28
C ARG A 373 26.52 51.03 19.01
N ASP A 374 26.48 50.40 20.18
CA ASP A 374 25.26 50.25 20.95
C ASP A 374 24.68 51.60 21.37
N ARG A 375 25.55 52.55 21.72
CA ARG A 375 25.15 53.93 22.00
C ARG A 375 24.62 54.64 20.75
N LEU A 376 25.28 54.51 19.60
CA LEU A 376 24.84 55.12 18.35
C LEU A 376 23.48 54.59 17.90
N ILE A 377 23.31 53.26 17.90
CA ILE A 377 22.07 52.61 17.45
C ILE A 377 20.89 53.04 18.33
N ARG A 378 21.08 53.10 19.65
CA ARG A 378 20.03 53.60 20.56
C ARG A 378 19.66 55.06 20.28
N ALA A 379 20.64 55.93 20.09
CA ALA A 379 20.39 57.35 19.81
C ALA A 379 19.67 57.55 18.46
N LEU A 380 20.08 56.80 17.44
CA LEU A 380 19.42 56.83 16.13
C LEU A 380 18.01 56.25 16.17
N GLY A 381 17.74 55.24 17.01
CA GLY A 381 16.38 54.74 17.22
C GLY A 381 15.43 55.82 17.76
N ALA A 382 15.91 56.62 18.72
CA ALA A 382 15.14 57.76 19.22
C ALA A 382 14.95 58.86 18.15
N LEU A 383 15.95 59.09 17.29
CA LEU A 383 15.86 60.04 16.19
C LEU A 383 14.85 59.58 15.13
N ALA A 384 14.92 58.31 14.70
CA ALA A 384 14.00 57.71 13.74
C ALA A 384 12.55 57.76 14.24
N ALA A 385 12.32 57.45 15.52
CA ALA A 385 11.00 57.56 16.14
C ALA A 385 10.44 59.00 16.15
N ARG A 386 11.31 60.01 16.24
CA ARG A 386 10.91 61.43 16.25
C ARG A 386 10.65 61.99 14.85
N THR A 387 11.42 61.55 13.85
CA THR A 387 11.37 62.14 12.50
C THR A 387 10.63 61.28 11.49
N GLY A 388 10.45 59.99 11.76
CA GLY A 388 9.88 59.02 10.82
C GLY A 388 10.80 58.70 9.65
N ALA A 389 12.09 59.04 9.73
CA ALA A 389 13.07 58.78 8.68
C ALA A 389 13.56 57.33 8.72
N ASP A 390 13.79 56.75 7.55
CA ASP A 390 14.45 55.45 7.42
C ASP A 390 15.94 55.61 7.66
N ILE A 391 16.49 55.04 8.73
CA ILE A 391 17.91 55.19 9.06
C ILE A 391 18.65 53.88 8.81
N THR A 392 19.70 53.93 7.99
CA THR A 392 20.66 52.85 7.76
C THR A 392 22.03 53.26 8.27
N VAL A 393 22.61 52.47 9.18
CA VAL A 393 23.96 52.69 9.73
C VAL A 393 24.90 51.66 9.16
N VAL A 394 26.03 52.11 8.61
CA VAL A 394 27.07 51.25 8.03
C VAL A 394 28.29 51.25 8.95
N PHE A 395 28.71 50.07 9.40
CA PHE A 395 29.95 49.88 10.16
C PHE A 395 30.97 49.10 9.33
N ASP A 396 32.24 49.47 9.45
CA ASP A 396 33.34 48.76 8.78
C ASP A 396 33.60 47.39 9.43
N GLY A 397 33.67 46.35 8.60
CA GLY A 397 33.65 44.94 8.97
C GLY A 397 35.04 44.35 9.10
N ALA A 398 35.76 44.73 10.15
CA ALA A 398 36.89 43.95 10.64
C ALA A 398 36.57 43.39 12.03
N ALA A 399 36.14 42.12 12.05
CA ALA A 399 36.05 41.23 13.23
C ALA A 399 34.86 41.39 14.21
N VAL A 400 33.59 41.27 13.76
CA VAL A 400 32.47 40.98 14.69
C VAL A 400 31.48 39.95 14.15
N VAL A 401 31.33 38.83 14.87
CA VAL A 401 30.30 37.78 14.68
C VAL A 401 29.08 38.12 15.54
N ALA A 402 28.40 39.23 15.24
CA ALA A 402 27.14 39.58 15.89
C ALA A 402 26.03 39.67 14.85
N ALA A 403 24.92 38.95 15.10
CA ALA A 403 23.74 39.00 14.25
C ALA A 403 23.23 40.45 14.12
N PRO A 404 22.74 40.86 12.94
CA PRO A 404 22.25 42.22 12.73
C PRO A 404 21.11 42.50 13.71
N THR A 405 21.37 43.37 14.69
CA THR A 405 20.34 43.84 15.62
C THR A 405 19.61 44.98 14.93
N SER A 406 18.61 44.66 14.12
CA SER A 406 17.70 45.66 13.58
C SER A 406 16.64 45.97 14.63
N THR A 407 16.68 47.17 15.21
CA THR A 407 15.47 47.75 15.82
C THR A 407 14.51 48.14 14.69
N ARG A 408 13.19 48.18 14.97
CA ARG A 408 12.13 48.33 13.94
C ARG A 408 12.37 49.45 12.92
N ASP A 409 13.06 50.53 13.33
CA ASP A 409 13.23 51.76 12.56
C ASP A 409 14.70 52.09 12.20
N VAL A 410 15.67 51.26 12.59
CA VAL A 410 17.10 51.46 12.27
C VAL A 410 17.71 50.17 11.72
N ARG A 411 18.19 50.24 10.48
CA ARG A 411 18.89 49.15 9.80
C ARG A 411 20.39 49.25 10.06
N VAL A 412 20.99 48.17 10.56
CA VAL A 412 22.44 48.09 10.77
C VAL A 412 23.05 47.19 9.69
N VAL A 413 24.05 47.71 8.98
CA VAL A 413 24.78 47.03 7.91
C VAL A 413 26.26 46.98 8.29
N PHE A 414 26.87 45.81 8.18
CA PHE A 414 28.31 45.64 8.29
C PHE A 414 28.91 45.47 6.89
N SER A 415 30.03 46.12 6.60
CA SER A 415 30.71 45.89 5.33
C SER A 415 31.26 44.46 5.27
N PRO A 416 31.22 43.79 4.09
CA PRO A 416 31.83 42.48 3.90
C PRO A 416 33.35 42.52 4.13
N PRO A 417 33.98 41.37 4.49
CA PRO A 417 35.43 41.29 4.58
C PRO A 417 36.11 41.73 3.27
N GLY A 418 37.06 42.66 3.37
CA GLY A 418 37.78 43.21 2.21
C GLY A 418 37.05 44.31 1.45
N VAL A 419 35.88 44.77 1.93
CA VAL A 419 35.15 45.92 1.39
C VAL A 419 35.07 47.01 2.46
N ILE A 420 35.50 48.22 2.13
CA ILE A 420 35.41 49.37 3.03
C ILE A 420 33.97 49.87 3.15
N ALA A 421 33.59 50.36 4.33
CA ALA A 421 32.26 50.92 4.59
C ALA A 421 31.88 52.03 3.57
N ASP A 422 32.85 52.84 3.15
CA ASP A 422 32.71 53.91 2.17
C ASP A 422 32.10 53.43 0.85
N ASP A 423 32.53 52.27 0.34
CA ASP A 423 32.02 51.68 -0.90
C ASP A 423 30.57 51.21 -0.74
N VAL A 424 30.25 50.65 0.43
CA VAL A 424 28.88 50.24 0.77
C VAL A 424 27.96 51.46 0.82
N ILE A 425 28.41 52.56 1.45
CA ILE A 425 27.66 53.82 1.52
C ILE A 425 27.40 54.39 0.13
N ARG A 426 28.42 54.44 -0.75
CA ARG A 426 28.27 54.92 -2.13
C ARG A 426 27.27 54.06 -2.92
N ARG A 427 27.33 52.73 -2.78
CA ARG A 427 26.40 51.80 -3.44
C ARG A 427 24.97 51.96 -2.95
N LEU A 428 24.77 52.11 -1.63
CA LEU A 428 23.46 52.36 -1.04
C LEU A 428 22.87 53.68 -1.55
N ALA A 429 23.66 54.77 -1.53
CA ALA A 429 23.21 56.07 -2.04
C ALA A 429 22.86 56.05 -3.53
N ALA A 430 23.59 55.28 -4.35
CA ALA A 430 23.34 55.16 -5.78
C ALA A 430 22.16 54.23 -6.14
N ALA A 431 21.81 53.30 -5.25
CA ALA A 431 20.71 52.35 -5.47
C ALA A 431 19.31 52.95 -5.18
N GLU A 432 19.25 54.10 -4.51
CA GLU A 432 17.97 54.73 -4.16
C GLU A 432 17.27 55.36 -5.39
N PRO A 433 15.92 55.32 -5.46
CA PRO A 433 15.18 55.89 -6.58
C PRO A 433 15.38 57.40 -6.75
N VAL A 434 15.49 57.85 -7.99
CA VAL A 434 15.54 59.28 -8.35
C VAL A 434 14.27 59.97 -7.85
N GLY A 435 14.43 60.95 -6.95
CA GLY A 435 13.33 61.70 -6.33
C GLY A 435 13.14 61.44 -4.84
N ARG A 436 13.74 60.37 -4.29
CA ARG A 436 13.78 60.16 -2.83
C ARG A 436 14.85 61.05 -2.18
N VAL A 437 14.53 61.64 -1.03
CA VAL A 437 15.51 62.41 -0.25
C VAL A 437 16.48 61.45 0.43
N VAL A 438 17.74 61.46 -0.01
CA VAL A 438 18.83 60.69 0.62
C VAL A 438 19.78 61.65 1.32
N VAL A 439 20.06 61.39 2.59
CA VAL A 439 21.00 62.16 3.41
C VAL A 439 22.12 61.23 3.88
N VAL A 440 23.36 61.55 3.54
CA VAL A 440 24.54 60.80 3.98
C VAL A 440 25.24 61.58 5.08
N VAL A 441 25.41 60.95 6.24
CA VAL A 441 26.14 61.50 7.38
C VAL A 441 27.54 60.92 7.41
N THR A 442 28.53 61.73 7.07
CA THR A 442 29.94 61.41 7.20
C THR A 442 30.76 62.70 7.15
N SER A 443 31.94 62.67 7.77
CA SER A 443 32.93 63.75 7.68
C SER A 443 34.06 63.42 6.70
N ASP A 444 34.04 62.24 6.07
CA ASP A 444 35.02 61.87 5.05
C ASP A 444 34.73 62.59 3.72
N ARG A 445 35.71 63.37 3.25
CA ARG A 445 35.58 64.15 2.01
C ARG A 445 35.43 63.26 0.79
N GLU A 446 36.08 62.10 0.76
CA GLU A 446 36.05 61.22 -0.40
C GLU A 446 34.66 60.62 -0.60
N VAL A 447 34.03 60.20 0.50
CA VAL A 447 32.65 59.69 0.52
C VAL A 447 31.67 60.79 0.15
N VAL A 448 31.82 61.98 0.76
CA VAL A 448 30.99 63.17 0.47
C VAL A 448 30.98 63.47 -1.03
N ASP A 449 32.15 63.53 -1.68
CA ASP A 449 32.25 63.82 -3.10
C ASP A 449 31.73 62.67 -3.98
N GLY A 450 31.75 61.44 -3.47
CA GLY A 450 31.14 60.27 -4.08
C GLY A 450 29.63 60.32 -4.15
N VAL A 451 28.99 60.48 -2.99
CA VAL A 451 27.54 60.41 -2.85
C VAL A 451 26.84 61.66 -3.41
N ARG A 452 27.54 62.80 -3.44
CA ARG A 452 27.05 64.02 -4.11
C ARG A 452 26.83 63.83 -5.61
N ARG A 453 27.68 63.04 -6.28
CA ARG A 453 27.49 62.70 -7.70
C ARG A 453 26.22 61.90 -7.94
N SER A 454 25.73 61.18 -6.93
CA SER A 454 24.46 60.46 -6.95
C SER A 454 23.26 61.30 -6.51
N GLY A 455 23.45 62.61 -6.25
CA GLY A 455 22.37 63.52 -5.84
C GLY A 455 22.02 63.49 -4.35
N ALA A 456 22.80 62.79 -3.51
CA ALA A 456 22.56 62.74 -2.08
C ALA A 456 22.96 64.05 -1.37
N ARG A 457 22.20 64.42 -0.34
CA ARG A 457 22.55 65.51 0.59
C ARG A 457 23.58 65.00 1.60
N THR A 458 24.49 65.85 2.05
CA THR A 458 25.57 65.44 2.97
C THR A 458 25.55 66.26 4.24
N ALA A 459 25.65 65.61 5.40
CA ALA A 459 25.77 66.26 6.70
C ALA A 459 27.05 65.80 7.42
N PRO A 460 27.81 66.70 8.08
CA PRO A 460 28.94 66.30 8.91
C PRO A 460 28.51 65.47 10.12
N SER A 461 29.38 64.59 10.58
CA SER A 461 29.12 63.73 11.74
C SER A 461 28.89 64.52 13.03
N GLN A 462 29.57 65.65 13.19
CA GLN A 462 29.37 66.55 14.33
C GLN A 462 27.94 67.11 14.40
N VAL A 463 27.34 67.40 13.25
CA VAL A 463 25.97 67.94 13.17
C VAL A 463 24.94 66.89 13.55
N LEU A 464 25.17 65.63 13.18
CA LEU A 464 24.34 64.54 13.67
C LEU A 464 24.47 64.37 15.18
N LEU A 465 25.68 64.47 15.73
CA LEU A 465 25.90 64.37 17.18
C LEU A 465 25.19 65.51 17.95
N GLU A 466 25.15 66.72 17.40
CA GLU A 466 24.38 67.84 17.96
C GLU A 466 22.87 67.58 17.97
N VAL A 467 22.34 66.86 16.97
CA VAL A 467 20.91 66.48 16.90
C VAL A 467 20.58 65.29 17.82
N LEU A 468 21.58 64.46 18.14
CA LEU A 468 21.46 63.28 19.00
C LEU A 468 21.70 63.56 20.50
N ALA A 469 22.31 64.71 20.81
CA ALA A 469 22.48 65.23 22.18
C ALA A 469 21.13 65.75 22.72
#